data_AF-G3JSD2-F1
#
_entry.id   AF-G3JSD2-F1
#
_cell.length_a   1.000
_cell.length_b   1.000
_cell.length_c   1.000
_cell.angle_alpha   90.00
_cell.angle_beta   90.00
_cell.angle_gamma   90.00
#
_symmetry.space_group_name_H-M   'P 1'
#
loop_
_entity.id
_entity.type
_entity.pdbx_description
1 polymer ?
#
loop_
_entity_poly.entity_id
_entity_poly.type
_entity_poly.pdbx_seq_one_letter_code
_entity_poly.pdbx_strand_id
1 'polypeptide(L)'
;MTKLSNIFATLLLVSKAIAQNGSGSPDSDAPASGGSNKDIEASCSTPECFEGKTLTYYIVYSAECTGRDRHPEEVCLGSDAWCSHGNRKTLYGSAEKCLALRPKPAAKAPWQPKGGADCGGAETEKCLGTNAACSNIENEVLVAEAVSFDLDPSGAGRRRLAARGRREASADRGQRRGARAAAFALPDSEGCSAPGADEEPCLGSVAWCEKHGEGGKNACLLARGLDLAAFEAAFRKGVVAPVKEGILTWAQNVTRNAAFREILLNSTAEAAQKTIATDLSGYMDTVKASLEKQALEGLRKGLEKYAGQKLF
;
A
#
# COMPACT_ATOMS: atom_id res chain seq x y z
N MET A 1 -22.12 -4.16 -20.19
CA MET A 1 -21.14 -3.29 -19.52
C MET A 1 -21.74 -2.68 -18.26
N THR A 2 -22.12 -3.51 -17.27
CA THR A 2 -22.92 -3.08 -16.10
C THR A 2 -22.34 -3.52 -14.75
N LYS A 3 -21.13 -4.08 -14.72
CA LYS A 3 -20.53 -4.61 -13.47
C LYS A 3 -19.48 -3.71 -12.82
N LEU A 4 -19.04 -2.62 -13.47
CA LEU A 4 -18.05 -1.68 -12.89
C LEU A 4 -18.68 -0.47 -12.20
N SER A 5 -19.96 -0.16 -12.46
CA SER A 5 -20.66 0.98 -11.83
C SER A 5 -20.95 0.76 -10.33
N ASN A 6 -20.86 -0.47 -9.83
CA ASN A 6 -21.17 -0.79 -8.44
C ASN A 6 -20.02 -0.55 -7.46
N ILE A 7 -18.78 -0.39 -7.95
CA ILE A 7 -17.62 -0.17 -7.08
C ILE A 7 -17.53 1.31 -6.64
N PHE A 8 -17.98 2.25 -7.47
CA PHE A 8 -17.92 3.68 -7.15
C PHE A 8 -19.04 4.14 -6.19
N ALA A 9 -20.17 3.45 -6.12
CA ALA A 9 -21.29 3.84 -5.26
C ALA A 9 -21.08 3.46 -3.78
N THR A 10 -20.30 2.41 -3.48
CA THR A 10 -20.03 1.96 -2.10
C THR A 10 -19.01 2.84 -1.37
N LEU A 11 -18.26 3.65 -2.12
CA LEU A 11 -17.16 4.49 -1.62
C LEU A 11 -17.61 5.78 -0.92
N LEU A 12 -18.88 6.17 -1.03
CA LEU A 12 -19.40 7.42 -0.45
C LEU A 12 -20.00 7.28 0.97
N LEU A 13 -20.05 6.08 1.56
CA LEU A 13 -20.77 5.83 2.82
C LEU A 13 -19.89 5.58 4.06
N VAL A 14 -18.57 5.52 3.94
CA VAL A 14 -17.68 5.03 5.03
C VAL A 14 -17.03 6.16 5.88
N SER A 15 -17.33 7.44 5.62
CA SER A 15 -16.62 8.57 6.28
C SER A 15 -17.15 9.01 7.66
N LYS A 16 -17.90 8.17 8.38
CA LYS A 16 -18.39 8.48 9.74
C LYS A 16 -18.11 7.35 10.73
N ALA A 17 -16.86 7.18 11.12
CA ALA A 17 -16.48 6.75 12.48
C ALA A 17 -14.96 6.62 12.56
N ILE A 18 -14.35 7.33 13.51
CA ILE A 18 -13.44 6.81 14.55
C ILE A 18 -12.66 8.02 15.09
N ALA A 19 -13.00 8.41 16.31
CA ALA A 19 -12.26 9.35 17.13
C ALA A 19 -11.80 8.63 18.41
N GLN A 20 -10.49 8.74 18.67
CA GLN A 20 -9.80 8.81 19.96
C GLN A 20 -10.00 7.69 21.01
N ASN A 21 -8.89 7.05 21.43
CA ASN A 21 -8.38 7.14 22.80
C ASN A 21 -7.06 6.37 22.95
N GLY A 22 -6.01 7.07 23.40
CA GLY A 22 -4.75 6.51 23.85
C GLY A 22 -4.53 6.83 25.32
N SER A 23 -4.21 5.82 26.12
CA SER A 23 -3.71 5.98 27.49
C SER A 23 -2.49 5.07 27.66
N GLY A 24 -1.34 5.70 27.95
CA GLY A 24 -0.09 5.03 28.27
C GLY A 24 -0.04 4.53 29.71
N SER A 25 0.85 3.58 29.97
CA SER A 25 1.27 3.13 31.30
C SER A 25 2.61 2.37 31.19
N PRO A 26 3.36 2.18 32.30
CA PRO A 26 4.75 2.60 32.38
C PRO A 26 5.76 1.46 32.37
N ASP A 27 7.01 1.89 32.21
CA ASP A 27 8.25 1.12 32.09
C ASP A 27 8.47 0.10 33.21
N SER A 28 9.06 -1.04 32.82
CA SER A 28 9.63 -2.03 33.73
C SER A 28 11.14 -2.08 33.53
N ASP A 29 11.86 -1.89 34.64
CA ASP A 29 13.31 -1.83 34.71
C ASP A 29 13.95 -3.18 34.37
N ALA A 30 14.71 -3.21 33.28
CA ALA A 30 15.60 -4.29 32.90
C ALA A 30 17.07 -3.81 32.98
N PRO A 31 18.01 -4.71 33.32
CA PRO A 31 19.38 -4.35 33.69
C PRO A 31 20.16 -3.79 32.50
N ALA A 32 21.11 -2.90 32.82
CA ALA A 32 21.99 -2.21 31.89
C ALA A 32 22.64 -3.15 30.86
N SER A 33 22.13 -3.08 29.63
CA SER A 33 22.62 -3.74 28.42
C SER A 33 22.65 -2.66 27.33
N GLY A 34 23.61 -2.75 26.40
CA GLY A 34 23.85 -1.74 25.36
C GLY A 34 22.58 -1.19 24.74
N GLY A 35 22.57 0.13 24.45
CA GLY A 35 21.41 0.84 23.91
C GLY A 35 20.75 0.06 22.78
N SER A 36 19.42 0.10 22.75
CA SER A 36 18.64 -0.65 21.78
C SER A 36 19.11 -0.32 20.35
N ASN A 37 18.88 -1.22 19.37
CA ASN A 37 19.17 -0.92 17.97
C ASN A 37 18.60 0.45 17.56
N LYS A 38 17.44 0.82 18.12
CA LYS A 38 16.77 2.10 17.91
C LYS A 38 17.59 3.30 18.40
N ASP A 39 18.24 3.20 19.56
CA ASP A 39 19.08 4.27 20.12
C ASP A 39 20.37 4.46 19.30
N ILE A 40 20.95 3.35 18.84
CA ILE A 40 22.13 3.39 17.98
C ILE A 40 21.78 3.99 16.62
N GLU A 41 20.65 3.60 16.02
CA GLU A 41 20.20 4.18 14.76
C GLU A 41 19.81 5.65 14.88
N ALA A 42 19.23 6.08 16.01
CA ALA A 42 18.91 7.49 16.24
C ALA A 42 20.17 8.35 16.38
N SER A 43 21.29 7.77 16.81
CA SER A 43 22.57 8.47 16.98
C SER A 43 23.49 8.39 15.75
N CYS A 44 23.18 7.55 14.76
CA CYS A 44 23.98 7.36 13.55
C CYS A 44 23.26 7.81 12.28
N SER A 45 23.88 8.73 11.53
CA SER A 45 23.33 9.26 10.27
C SER A 45 24.13 8.87 9.03
N THR A 46 25.30 8.24 9.18
CA THR A 46 26.16 7.78 8.08
C THR A 46 26.61 6.33 8.29
N PRO A 47 26.96 5.60 7.22
CA PRO A 47 27.41 4.21 7.32
C PRO A 47 28.63 4.02 8.24
N GLU A 48 29.55 4.99 8.24
CA GLU A 48 30.82 4.94 9.01
C GLU A 48 30.55 4.96 10.52
N CYS A 49 29.45 5.57 10.96
CA CYS A 49 29.05 5.59 12.37
C CYS A 49 28.77 4.19 12.94
N PHE A 50 28.42 3.24 12.07
CA PHE A 50 28.15 1.86 12.47
C PHE A 50 29.40 0.97 12.51
N GLU A 51 30.57 1.47 12.12
CA GLU A 51 31.80 0.68 12.16
C GLU A 51 32.15 0.25 13.58
N GLY A 52 32.40 -1.06 13.76
CA GLY A 52 32.68 -1.66 15.06
C GLY A 52 31.46 -1.84 15.96
N LYS A 53 30.26 -1.44 15.54
CA LYS A 53 29.02 -1.73 16.29
C LYS A 53 28.48 -3.10 15.90
N THR A 54 27.97 -3.81 16.90
CA THR A 54 27.19 -5.04 16.70
C THR A 54 25.77 -4.76 17.17
N LEU A 55 24.80 -5.02 16.30
CA LEU A 55 23.38 -4.83 16.53
C LEU A 55 22.70 -6.18 16.74
N THR A 56 21.61 -6.19 17.50
CA THR A 56 20.83 -7.41 17.74
C THR A 56 20.10 -7.81 16.47
N TYR A 57 20.15 -9.10 16.13
CA TYR A 57 19.33 -9.66 15.05
C TYR A 57 17.94 -10.02 15.59
N TYR A 58 16.90 -9.52 14.93
CA TYR A 58 15.51 -9.82 15.26
C TYR A 58 14.90 -10.76 14.22
N ILE A 59 14.23 -11.81 14.68
CA ILE A 59 13.31 -12.59 13.86
C ILE A 59 11.99 -11.82 13.70
N VAL A 60 11.25 -12.10 12.63
CA VAL A 60 9.93 -11.52 12.44
C VAL A 60 9.00 -11.97 13.57
N TYR A 61 8.12 -11.09 14.04
CA TYR A 61 7.23 -11.33 15.17
C TYR A 61 7.96 -11.73 16.47
N SER A 62 9.13 -11.14 16.71
CA SER A 62 9.88 -11.29 17.96
C SER A 62 8.97 -11.11 19.18
N ALA A 63 9.27 -11.81 20.27
CA ALA A 63 8.55 -11.67 21.54
C ALA A 63 8.60 -10.22 22.08
N GLU A 64 9.59 -9.43 21.67
CA GLU A 64 9.74 -8.02 22.01
C GLU A 64 8.80 -7.09 21.19
N CYS A 65 8.12 -7.61 20.15
CA CYS A 65 7.11 -6.87 19.39
C CYS A 65 5.80 -6.75 20.19
N THR A 66 5.74 -5.81 21.13
CA THR A 66 4.62 -5.69 22.09
C THR A 66 3.57 -4.62 21.73
N GLY A 67 3.74 -3.89 20.63
CA GLY A 67 2.88 -2.77 20.25
C GLY A 67 1.87 -3.09 19.13
N ARG A 68 0.59 -2.68 19.30
CA ARG A 68 -0.47 -2.82 18.27
C ARG A 68 -0.23 -1.98 17.00
N ASP A 69 0.49 -0.86 17.12
CA ASP A 69 0.67 0.10 16.02
C ASP A 69 2.09 0.08 15.42
N ARG A 70 2.89 -0.97 15.69
CA ARG A 70 4.35 -0.96 15.49
C ARG A 70 4.88 -1.90 14.40
N HIS A 71 4.09 -2.13 13.36
CA HIS A 71 4.55 -2.84 12.16
C HIS A 71 5.83 -2.30 11.51
N PRO A 72 6.24 -1.01 11.63
CA PRO A 72 7.49 -0.59 11.03
C PRO A 72 8.71 -0.70 11.96
N GLU A 73 8.65 -1.30 13.14
CA GLU A 73 9.85 -1.47 13.96
C GLU A 73 10.62 -2.75 13.57
N GLU A 74 11.97 -2.70 13.63
CA GLU A 74 12.83 -3.85 13.30
C GLU A 74 12.44 -5.11 14.09
N VAL A 75 12.13 -4.93 15.38
CA VAL A 75 11.73 -5.99 16.29
C VAL A 75 10.46 -6.72 15.84
N CYS A 76 9.59 -6.06 15.09
CA CYS A 76 8.36 -6.62 14.56
C CYS A 76 8.56 -7.20 13.15
N LEU A 77 9.25 -6.47 12.27
CA LEU A 77 9.50 -6.86 10.88
C LEU A 77 10.57 -7.95 10.72
N GLY A 78 11.47 -8.07 11.69
CA GLY A 78 12.70 -8.84 11.57
C GLY A 78 13.79 -8.09 10.78
N SER A 79 15.04 -8.41 11.10
CA SER A 79 16.22 -7.72 10.57
C SER A 79 16.38 -7.82 9.05
N ASP A 80 16.04 -8.96 8.44
CA ASP A 80 16.13 -9.15 6.98
C ASP A 80 15.20 -8.18 6.22
N ALA A 81 13.93 -8.09 6.63
CA ALA A 81 12.97 -7.16 6.05
C ALA A 81 13.31 -5.71 6.39
N TRP A 82 13.69 -5.43 7.63
CA TRP A 82 14.07 -4.10 8.11
C TRP A 82 15.22 -3.49 7.31
N CYS A 83 16.31 -4.25 7.11
CA CYS A 83 17.48 -3.80 6.36
C CYS A 83 17.18 -3.50 4.89
N SER A 84 16.12 -4.11 4.35
CA SER A 84 15.68 -3.90 2.97
C SER A 84 14.64 -2.78 2.83
N HIS A 85 14.10 -2.27 3.94
CA HIS A 85 12.96 -1.36 3.94
C HIS A 85 13.37 0.13 3.92
N GLY A 86 12.56 0.95 3.24
CA GLY A 86 12.68 2.42 3.24
C GLY A 86 14.08 2.93 2.84
N ASN A 87 14.60 3.90 3.59
CA ASN A 87 15.90 4.51 3.36
C ASN A 87 17.07 3.76 4.03
N ARG A 88 16.85 2.56 4.58
CA ARG A 88 17.87 1.81 5.32
C ARG A 88 19.01 1.34 4.43
N LYS A 89 18.71 0.93 3.19
CA LYS A 89 19.74 0.62 2.19
C LYS A 89 20.70 1.80 1.98
N THR A 90 20.20 3.03 1.99
CA THR A 90 21.03 4.24 1.89
C THR A 90 21.81 4.49 3.18
N LEU A 91 21.15 4.38 4.34
CA LEU A 91 21.77 4.62 5.66
C LEU A 91 22.95 3.68 5.94
N TYR A 92 22.81 2.41 5.57
CA TYR A 92 23.84 1.37 5.77
C TYR A 92 24.70 1.12 4.52
N GLY A 93 24.43 1.82 3.41
CA GLY A 93 25.05 1.63 2.10
C GLY A 93 24.56 0.40 1.31
N SER A 94 24.06 -0.64 1.97
CA SER A 94 23.38 -1.80 1.36
C SER A 94 22.62 -2.60 2.41
N ALA A 95 21.71 -3.49 1.99
CA ALA A 95 21.02 -4.40 2.91
C ALA A 95 21.99 -5.42 3.52
N GLU A 96 22.98 -5.87 2.73
CA GLU A 96 24.00 -6.84 3.15
C GLU A 96 24.91 -6.26 4.24
N LYS A 97 25.32 -5.00 4.10
CA LYS A 97 26.08 -4.29 5.14
C LYS A 97 25.26 -4.11 6.42
N CYS A 98 23.97 -3.77 6.29
CA CYS A 98 23.05 -3.69 7.42
C CYS A 98 22.94 -5.02 8.17
N LEU A 99 22.86 -6.15 7.45
CA LEU A 99 22.81 -7.49 8.01
C LEU A 99 24.15 -7.98 8.57
N ALA A 100 25.28 -7.54 8.00
CA ALA A 100 26.61 -7.88 8.51
C ALA A 100 26.83 -7.36 9.94
N LEU A 101 26.15 -6.26 10.32
CA LEU A 101 26.15 -5.73 11.69
C LEU A 101 25.27 -6.54 12.65
N ARG A 102 24.47 -7.48 12.14
CA ARG A 102 23.44 -8.23 12.88
C ARG A 102 23.71 -9.73 12.75
N PRO A 103 24.65 -10.28 13.52
CA PRO A 103 25.00 -11.69 13.43
C PRO A 103 23.77 -12.56 13.64
N LYS A 104 23.46 -13.41 12.66
CA LYS A 104 22.33 -14.34 12.74
C LYS A 104 22.56 -15.31 13.90
N PRO A 105 21.54 -15.57 14.75
CA PRO A 105 21.68 -16.54 15.81
C PRO A 105 22.02 -17.91 15.23
N ALA A 106 23.00 -18.59 15.82
CA ALA A 106 23.45 -19.90 15.34
C ALA A 106 22.37 -20.98 15.51
N ALA A 107 21.48 -20.80 16.49
CA ALA A 107 20.33 -21.67 16.72
C ALA A 107 19.07 -21.12 16.05
N LYS A 108 18.25 -22.02 15.50
CA LYS A 108 16.90 -21.67 15.05
C LYS A 108 16.02 -21.33 16.26
N ALA A 109 15.04 -20.45 16.06
CA ALA A 109 14.03 -20.17 17.08
C ALA A 109 13.28 -21.48 17.45
N PRO A 110 12.99 -21.72 18.75
CA PRO A 110 12.18 -22.84 19.16
C PRO A 110 10.78 -22.77 18.52
N TRP A 111 10.27 -23.91 18.07
CA TRP A 111 8.89 -23.99 17.56
C TRP A 111 7.89 -23.71 18.69
N GLN A 112 6.98 -22.77 18.46
CA GLN A 112 5.93 -22.37 19.39
C GLN A 112 4.55 -22.79 18.86
N PRO A 113 3.76 -23.56 19.62
CA PRO A 113 2.36 -23.77 19.27
C PRO A 113 1.59 -22.45 19.39
N LYS A 114 0.39 -22.40 18.80
CA LYS A 114 -0.51 -21.25 18.95
C LYS A 114 -0.77 -20.98 20.44
N GLY A 115 -0.67 -19.72 20.84
CA GLY A 115 -0.90 -19.29 22.22
C GLY A 115 -2.34 -19.53 22.68
N GLY A 116 -2.52 -19.58 24.01
CA GLY A 116 -3.83 -19.68 24.65
C GLY A 116 -4.68 -18.41 24.54
N ALA A 117 -5.84 -18.40 25.20
CA ALA A 117 -6.81 -17.30 25.16
C ALA A 117 -6.26 -15.95 25.68
N ASP A 118 -5.17 -15.96 26.44
CA ASP A 118 -4.59 -14.78 27.10
C ASP A 118 -3.85 -13.83 26.15
N CYS A 119 -3.87 -14.09 24.85
CA CYS A 119 -3.10 -13.33 23.87
C CYS A 119 -3.65 -11.94 23.55
N GLY A 120 -4.86 -11.57 24.00
CA GLY A 120 -5.37 -10.19 23.91
C GLY A 120 -5.37 -9.58 22.49
N GLY A 121 -5.31 -10.42 21.45
CA GLY A 121 -5.16 -10.01 20.05
C GLY A 121 -3.75 -9.57 19.63
N ALA A 122 -2.70 -9.87 20.40
CA ALA A 122 -1.32 -9.58 20.03
C ALA A 122 -0.86 -10.47 18.87
N GLU A 123 -0.16 -9.88 17.90
CA GLU A 123 0.36 -10.56 16.70
C GLU A 123 1.80 -11.07 16.90
N THR A 124 2.15 -11.52 18.11
CA THR A 124 3.47 -12.10 18.37
C THR A 124 3.51 -13.57 17.94
N GLU A 125 4.68 -14.11 17.63
CA GLU A 125 4.83 -15.54 17.33
C GLU A 125 4.30 -16.42 18.48
N LYS A 126 4.49 -15.98 19.73
CA LYS A 126 3.94 -16.65 20.92
C LYS A 126 2.42 -16.79 20.88
N CYS A 127 1.73 -15.83 20.26
CA CYS A 127 0.29 -15.80 20.20
C CYS A 127 -0.28 -16.45 18.95
N LEU A 128 0.34 -16.20 17.80
CA LEU A 128 -0.05 -16.79 16.52
C LEU A 128 0.35 -18.27 16.43
N GLY A 129 1.46 -18.64 17.07
CA GLY A 129 2.20 -19.88 16.86
C GLY A 129 3.12 -19.78 15.63
N THR A 130 4.23 -20.53 15.63
CA THR A 130 5.26 -20.49 14.57
C THR A 130 4.66 -20.74 13.19
N ASN A 131 3.71 -21.66 13.07
CA ASN A 131 3.10 -21.98 11.76
C ASN A 131 2.35 -20.79 11.14
N ALA A 132 1.53 -20.10 11.95
CA ALA A 132 0.78 -18.94 11.49
C ALA A 132 1.70 -17.73 11.28
N ALA A 133 2.67 -17.51 12.18
CA ALA A 133 3.68 -16.48 12.02
C ALA A 133 4.44 -16.64 10.70
N CYS A 134 4.99 -17.83 10.41
CA CYS A 134 5.69 -18.11 9.14
C CYS A 134 4.80 -17.91 7.91
N SER A 135 3.54 -18.35 7.98
CA SER A 135 2.59 -18.14 6.88
C SER A 135 2.30 -16.66 6.64
N ASN A 136 2.28 -15.84 7.70
CA ASN A 136 2.08 -14.39 7.59
C ASN A 136 3.33 -13.66 7.07
N ILE A 137 4.53 -14.07 7.48
CA ILE A 137 5.80 -13.51 6.98
C ILE A 137 5.87 -13.63 5.46
N GLU A 138 5.55 -14.81 4.94
CA GLU A 138 5.51 -15.04 3.51
C GLU A 138 4.59 -14.01 2.85
N ASN A 139 3.41 -13.74 3.43
CA ASN A 139 2.40 -12.79 2.97
C ASN A 139 2.78 -11.30 3.10
N GLU A 140 3.60 -10.89 4.07
CA GLU A 140 3.94 -9.47 4.27
C GLU A 140 5.18 -9.00 3.49
N VAL A 141 6.27 -9.78 3.51
CA VAL A 141 7.55 -9.44 2.84
C VAL A 141 7.34 -9.09 1.38
N LEU A 142 6.43 -9.84 0.77
CA LEU A 142 6.31 -9.95 -0.66
C LEU A 142 5.17 -8.97 -1.10
N VAL A 143 4.36 -8.43 -0.15
CA VAL A 143 3.46 -7.27 -0.34
C VAL A 143 4.27 -5.98 -0.26
N ALA A 144 5.25 -5.89 0.65
CA ALA A 144 6.13 -4.73 0.75
C ALA A 144 6.96 -4.51 -0.53
N GLU A 145 7.44 -5.58 -1.16
CA GLU A 145 8.11 -5.50 -2.47
C GLU A 145 7.16 -5.02 -3.57
N ALA A 146 5.95 -5.57 -3.63
CA ALA A 146 4.95 -5.18 -4.63
C ALA A 146 4.44 -3.75 -4.47
N VAL A 147 4.45 -3.19 -3.25
CA VAL A 147 3.90 -1.85 -2.95
C VAL A 147 4.97 -0.75 -2.99
N SER A 148 6.25 -1.10 -3.15
CA SER A 148 7.31 -0.15 -3.51
C SER A 148 7.20 0.35 -4.97
N PHE A 149 5.96 0.58 -5.43
CA PHE A 149 5.66 1.33 -6.63
C PHE A 149 6.10 2.79 -6.40
N ASP A 150 7.31 3.09 -6.85
CA ASP A 150 7.66 4.44 -7.27
C ASP A 150 6.70 4.83 -8.40
N LEU A 151 5.53 5.33 -8.02
CA LEU A 151 4.74 6.22 -8.84
C LEU A 151 5.54 7.52 -8.96
N ASP A 152 6.69 7.50 -9.62
CA ASP A 152 7.40 8.68 -10.04
C ASP A 152 6.80 9.14 -11.38
N PRO A 153 5.80 10.03 -11.38
CA PRO A 153 5.14 10.46 -12.61
C PRO A 153 5.95 11.60 -13.25
N SER A 154 7.13 11.94 -12.70
CA SER A 154 7.74 13.27 -12.81
C SER A 154 8.61 13.45 -14.05
N GLY A 155 9.15 12.37 -14.64
CA GLY A 155 10.21 12.53 -15.63
C GLY A 155 9.74 12.51 -17.09
N ALA A 156 9.24 11.35 -17.52
CA ALA A 156 9.18 11.01 -18.95
C ALA A 156 7.81 11.31 -19.60
N GLY A 157 6.71 11.23 -18.84
CA GLY A 157 5.35 11.39 -19.37
C GLY A 157 4.96 12.83 -19.69
N ARG A 158 5.19 13.77 -18.76
CA ARG A 158 4.84 15.20 -18.94
C ARG A 158 5.58 15.84 -20.12
N ARG A 159 6.85 15.48 -20.36
CA ARG A 159 7.61 16.04 -21.48
C ARG A 159 7.06 15.60 -22.84
N ARG A 160 6.54 14.36 -22.96
CA ARG A 160 5.94 13.87 -24.21
C ARG A 160 4.56 14.48 -24.47
N LEU A 161 3.72 14.63 -23.45
CA LEU A 161 2.40 15.29 -23.59
C LEU A 161 2.53 16.80 -23.89
N ALA A 162 3.44 17.50 -23.20
CA ALA A 162 3.71 18.91 -23.50
C ALA A 162 4.34 19.12 -24.88
N ALA A 163 5.18 18.19 -25.36
CA ALA A 163 5.75 18.24 -26.70
C ALA A 163 4.72 17.93 -27.79
N ARG A 164 3.78 17.01 -27.54
CA ARG A 164 2.70 16.67 -28.48
C ARG A 164 1.68 17.82 -28.61
N GLY A 165 1.26 18.40 -27.49
CA GLY A 165 0.37 19.57 -27.49
C GLY A 165 0.94 20.80 -28.20
N ARG A 166 2.28 21.00 -28.19
CA ARG A 166 2.92 22.11 -28.93
C ARG A 166 2.97 21.89 -30.44
N ARG A 167 2.99 20.65 -30.93
CA ARG A 167 3.00 20.37 -32.38
C ARG A 167 1.61 20.51 -33.01
N GLU A 168 0.56 20.15 -32.27
CA GLU A 168 -0.83 20.35 -32.73
C GLU A 168 -1.29 21.81 -32.58
N ALA A 169 -0.86 22.52 -31.52
CA ALA A 169 -1.19 23.94 -31.33
C ALA A 169 -0.45 24.92 -32.28
N SER A 170 0.53 24.44 -33.06
CA SER A 170 1.28 25.30 -34.00
C SER A 170 0.70 25.29 -35.42
N ALA A 171 -0.23 24.38 -35.73
CA ALA A 171 -0.87 24.31 -37.05
C ALA A 171 -2.18 25.13 -37.14
N ASP A 172 -2.74 25.59 -36.02
CA ASP A 172 -4.06 26.24 -35.94
C ASP A 172 -4.00 27.62 -35.25
N ARG A 173 -2.94 28.40 -35.53
CA ARG A 173 -2.70 29.71 -34.90
C ARG A 173 -3.42 30.90 -35.55
N GLY A 174 -4.23 30.64 -36.56
CA GLY A 174 -5.11 31.64 -37.15
C GLY A 174 -6.53 31.47 -36.63
N GLN A 175 -6.94 32.32 -35.68
CA GLN A 175 -8.34 32.75 -35.56
C GLN A 175 -9.30 31.92 -34.66
N ARG A 176 -8.89 31.57 -33.43
CA ARG A 176 -9.84 31.36 -32.32
C ARG A 176 -9.40 32.07 -31.03
N ARG A 177 -9.62 33.40 -30.98
CA ARG A 177 -9.83 34.10 -29.70
C ARG A 177 -11.26 33.81 -29.25
N GLY A 178 -11.51 32.66 -28.63
CA GLY A 178 -12.86 32.30 -28.18
C GLY A 178 -12.82 31.16 -27.20
N ALA A 179 -13.22 31.45 -25.96
CA ALA A 179 -13.39 30.53 -24.82
C ALA A 179 -12.16 29.65 -24.51
N ARG A 180 -11.41 30.02 -23.46
CA ARG A 180 -10.58 29.03 -22.75
C ARG A 180 -11.52 27.90 -22.34
N ALA A 181 -11.21 26.67 -22.75
CA ALA A 181 -11.92 25.50 -22.26
C ALA A 181 -11.93 25.53 -20.73
N ALA A 182 -13.09 25.29 -20.14
CA ALA A 182 -13.24 25.25 -18.70
C ALA A 182 -12.25 24.21 -18.13
N ALA A 183 -11.56 24.58 -17.04
CA ALA A 183 -10.69 23.66 -16.34
C ALA A 183 -11.53 22.59 -15.63
N PHE A 184 -10.94 21.41 -15.41
CA PHE A 184 -11.56 20.37 -14.59
C PHE A 184 -11.86 20.89 -13.18
N ALA A 185 -13.12 20.79 -12.76
CA ALA A 185 -13.63 21.19 -11.46
C ALA A 185 -13.98 19.96 -10.60
N LEU A 186 -13.62 20.01 -9.32
CA LEU A 186 -14.11 19.05 -8.32
C LEU A 186 -15.52 19.45 -7.88
N PRO A 187 -16.32 18.50 -7.34
CA PRO A 187 -17.58 18.85 -6.68
C PRO A 187 -17.36 19.88 -5.57
N ASP A 188 -18.36 20.72 -5.33
CA ASP A 188 -18.34 21.79 -4.32
C ASP A 188 -17.15 22.76 -4.45
N SER A 189 -16.70 23.02 -5.67
CA SER A 189 -15.63 23.99 -5.95
C SER A 189 -16.12 25.45 -5.82
N GLU A 190 -15.17 26.38 -5.64
CA GLU A 190 -15.47 27.81 -5.58
C GLU A 190 -16.25 28.25 -6.84
N GLY A 191 -17.41 28.89 -6.64
CA GLY A 191 -18.30 29.32 -7.71
C GLY A 191 -19.59 28.49 -7.85
N CYS A 192 -19.85 27.54 -6.95
CA CYS A 192 -21.16 26.91 -6.85
C CYS A 192 -22.21 27.91 -6.30
N SER A 193 -23.26 28.19 -7.08
CA SER A 193 -24.30 29.15 -6.72
C SER A 193 -25.17 28.67 -5.53
N ALA A 194 -25.42 27.37 -5.43
CA ALA A 194 -26.13 26.73 -4.32
C ALA A 194 -25.84 25.21 -4.29
N PRO A 195 -25.82 24.57 -3.10
CA PRO A 195 -25.67 23.12 -3.00
C PRO A 195 -26.71 22.38 -3.84
N GLY A 196 -26.26 21.46 -4.68
CA GLY A 196 -27.13 20.68 -5.57
C GLY A 196 -27.57 21.40 -6.86
N ALA A 197 -27.05 22.59 -7.15
CA ALA A 197 -27.29 23.23 -8.44
C ALA A 197 -26.68 22.40 -9.59
N ASP A 198 -27.30 22.47 -10.77
CA ASP A 198 -26.91 21.72 -11.98
C ASP A 198 -25.73 22.37 -12.72
N GLU A 199 -24.85 23.02 -11.97
CA GLU A 199 -23.70 23.75 -12.48
C GLU A 199 -22.43 22.92 -12.28
N GLU A 200 -21.49 23.04 -13.21
CA GLU A 200 -20.25 22.25 -13.16
C GLU A 200 -19.45 22.45 -11.85
N PRO A 201 -19.31 23.67 -11.28
CA PRO A 201 -18.61 23.85 -10.02
C PRO A 201 -19.24 23.10 -8.84
N CYS A 202 -20.57 22.90 -8.86
CA CYS A 202 -21.30 22.19 -7.82
C CYS A 202 -21.20 20.67 -7.98
N LEU A 203 -21.44 20.16 -9.19
CA LEU A 203 -21.45 18.71 -9.47
C LEU A 203 -20.05 18.12 -9.63
N GLY A 204 -19.08 18.94 -10.02
CA GLY A 204 -17.78 18.52 -10.54
C GLY A 204 -17.86 18.07 -12.00
N SER A 205 -16.75 18.18 -12.72
CA SER A 205 -16.67 17.89 -14.17
C SER A 205 -17.10 16.48 -14.54
N VAL A 206 -16.89 15.49 -13.66
CA VAL A 206 -17.24 14.09 -13.96
C VAL A 206 -18.75 13.89 -14.03
N ALA A 207 -19.47 14.33 -12.99
CA ALA A 207 -20.92 14.21 -12.94
C ALA A 207 -21.58 15.16 -13.94
N TRP A 208 -21.04 16.37 -14.09
CA TRP A 208 -21.51 17.32 -15.09
C TRP A 208 -21.36 16.77 -16.51
N CYS A 209 -20.21 16.20 -16.88
CA CYS A 209 -20.00 15.60 -18.20
C CYS A 209 -20.86 14.37 -18.47
N GLU A 210 -21.27 13.65 -17.42
CA GLU A 210 -22.19 12.52 -17.56
C GLU A 210 -23.60 12.99 -17.92
N LYS A 211 -24.01 14.15 -17.41
CA LYS A 211 -25.34 14.71 -17.64
C LYS A 211 -25.44 15.62 -18.87
N HIS A 212 -24.41 16.44 -19.11
CA HIS A 212 -24.42 17.53 -20.10
C HIS A 212 -23.40 17.36 -21.22
N GLY A 213 -22.57 16.31 -21.19
CA GLY A 213 -21.48 16.13 -22.14
C GLY A 213 -21.94 15.78 -23.55
N GLU A 214 -21.98 16.77 -24.44
CA GLU A 214 -22.12 16.52 -25.89
C GLU A 214 -20.92 15.70 -26.39
N GLY A 215 -21.19 14.63 -27.15
CA GLY A 215 -20.15 13.69 -27.60
C GLY A 215 -19.74 12.64 -26.56
N GLY A 216 -20.42 12.58 -25.42
CA GLY A 216 -20.23 11.58 -24.37
C GLY A 216 -19.19 11.96 -23.32
N LYS A 217 -19.27 11.26 -22.17
CA LYS A 217 -18.48 11.54 -20.95
C LYS A 217 -16.98 11.71 -21.20
N ASN A 218 -16.38 10.84 -22.01
CA ASN A 218 -14.93 10.86 -22.25
C ASN A 218 -14.49 12.06 -23.09
N ALA A 219 -15.24 12.41 -24.14
CA ALA A 219 -14.92 13.58 -24.97
C ALA A 219 -15.05 14.88 -24.15
N CYS A 220 -16.10 14.95 -23.33
CA CYS A 220 -16.33 16.06 -22.42
C CYS A 220 -15.23 16.24 -21.37
N LEU A 221 -14.71 15.15 -20.81
CA LEU A 221 -13.61 15.16 -19.84
C LEU A 221 -12.26 15.45 -20.50
N LEU A 222 -12.04 14.95 -21.71
CA LEU A 222 -10.85 15.27 -22.50
C LEU A 222 -10.78 16.77 -22.83
N ALA A 223 -11.91 17.38 -23.18
CA ALA A 223 -12.00 18.82 -23.42
C ALA A 223 -11.63 19.67 -22.19
N ARG A 224 -11.75 19.10 -20.98
CA ARG A 224 -11.36 19.70 -19.69
C ARG A 224 -9.93 19.33 -19.25
N GLY A 225 -9.19 18.66 -20.12
CA GLY A 225 -7.81 18.24 -19.88
C GLY A 225 -7.66 16.89 -19.16
N LEU A 226 -8.74 16.13 -18.96
CA LEU A 226 -8.68 14.79 -18.37
C LEU A 226 -8.88 13.70 -19.43
N ASP A 227 -7.77 13.11 -19.88
CA ASP A 227 -7.79 11.96 -20.78
C ASP A 227 -8.01 10.66 -19.99
N LEU A 228 -9.27 10.24 -19.83
CA LEU A 228 -9.60 9.00 -19.12
C LEU A 228 -9.01 7.76 -19.79
N ALA A 229 -8.94 7.73 -21.11
CA ALA A 229 -8.41 6.57 -21.82
C ALA A 229 -6.91 6.41 -21.57
N ALA A 230 -6.16 7.52 -21.62
CA ALA A 230 -4.74 7.51 -21.27
C ALA A 230 -4.51 7.19 -19.80
N PHE A 231 -5.32 7.74 -18.89
CA PHE A 231 -5.27 7.42 -17.46
C PHE A 231 -5.53 5.93 -17.21
N GLU A 232 -6.60 5.37 -17.78
CA GLU A 232 -6.95 3.96 -17.61
C GLU A 232 -5.87 3.04 -18.19
N ALA A 233 -5.32 3.37 -19.36
CA ALA A 233 -4.22 2.62 -19.95
C ALA A 233 -2.97 2.65 -19.06
N ALA A 234 -2.63 3.83 -18.51
CA ALA A 234 -1.51 3.98 -17.58
C ALA A 234 -1.76 3.21 -16.28
N PHE A 235 -2.98 3.27 -15.73
CA PHE A 235 -3.36 2.54 -14.52
C PHE A 235 -3.33 1.02 -14.73
N ARG A 236 -3.89 0.52 -15.84
CA ARG A 236 -3.83 -0.92 -16.15
C ARG A 236 -2.41 -1.43 -16.30
N LYS A 237 -1.56 -0.66 -17.00
CA LYS A 237 -0.16 -1.03 -17.22
C LYS A 237 0.68 -0.90 -15.96
N GLY A 238 0.50 0.17 -15.21
CA GLY A 238 1.34 0.52 -14.06
C GLY A 238 0.91 -0.17 -12.77
N VAL A 239 -0.38 -0.46 -12.58
CA VAL A 239 -0.92 -0.99 -11.32
C VAL A 239 -1.49 -2.38 -11.53
N VAL A 240 -2.43 -2.56 -12.47
CA VAL A 240 -3.18 -3.82 -12.58
C VAL A 240 -2.29 -4.99 -13.00
N ALA A 241 -1.45 -4.84 -14.02
CA ALA A 241 -0.61 -5.94 -14.50
C ALA A 241 0.39 -6.45 -13.44
N PRO A 242 1.16 -5.58 -12.74
CA PRO A 242 2.06 -6.01 -11.66
C PRO A 242 1.31 -6.63 -10.48
N VAL A 243 0.20 -6.04 -10.05
CA VAL A 243 -0.64 -6.57 -8.97
C VAL A 243 -1.19 -7.95 -9.33
N LYS A 244 -1.60 -8.17 -10.58
CA LYS A 244 -2.10 -9.46 -11.04
C LYS A 244 -1.05 -10.55 -10.93
N GLU A 245 0.17 -10.32 -11.43
CA GLU A 245 1.25 -11.30 -11.36
C GLU A 245 1.66 -11.60 -9.91
N GLY A 246 1.67 -10.56 -9.06
CA GLY A 246 1.79 -10.72 -7.62
C GLY A 246 0.72 -11.67 -7.09
N ILE A 247 -0.56 -11.32 -7.21
CA ILE A 247 -1.70 -12.11 -6.69
C ILE A 247 -1.66 -13.57 -7.15
N LEU A 248 -1.27 -13.82 -8.41
CA LEU A 248 -1.16 -15.19 -8.92
C LEU A 248 -0.03 -15.97 -8.24
N THR A 249 1.15 -15.36 -8.09
CA THR A 249 2.29 -15.96 -7.39
C THR A 249 1.93 -16.31 -5.95
N TRP A 250 1.21 -15.41 -5.29
CA TRP A 250 0.73 -15.61 -3.92
C TRP A 250 -0.30 -16.71 -3.78
N ALA A 251 -1.31 -16.71 -4.66
CA ALA A 251 -2.33 -17.74 -4.68
C ALA A 251 -1.71 -19.14 -4.86
N GLN A 252 -0.62 -19.24 -5.65
CA GLN A 252 0.14 -20.48 -5.80
C GLN A 252 0.82 -20.91 -4.49
N ASN A 253 1.44 -19.98 -3.76
CA ASN A 253 2.08 -20.26 -2.47
C ASN A 253 1.06 -20.69 -1.41
N VAL A 254 -0.04 -19.94 -1.27
CA VAL A 254 -1.14 -20.27 -0.35
C VAL A 254 -1.68 -21.68 -0.66
N THR A 255 -1.92 -21.97 -1.94
CA THR A 255 -2.40 -23.30 -2.38
C THR A 255 -1.40 -24.41 -2.03
N ARG A 256 -0.11 -24.20 -2.32
CA ARG A 256 0.95 -25.18 -2.05
C ARG A 256 1.10 -25.44 -0.54
N ASN A 257 1.07 -24.40 0.27
CA ASN A 257 1.21 -24.51 1.73
C ASN A 257 0.00 -25.23 2.36
N ALA A 258 -1.21 -24.88 1.91
CA ALA A 258 -2.43 -25.58 2.31
C ALA A 258 -2.37 -27.07 1.94
N ALA A 259 -1.95 -27.40 0.72
CA ALA A 259 -1.79 -28.79 0.28
C ALA A 259 -0.75 -29.56 1.12
N PHE A 260 0.43 -28.96 1.38
CA PHE A 260 1.46 -29.61 2.20
C PHE A 260 1.00 -29.86 3.63
N ARG A 261 0.31 -28.90 4.25
CA ARG A 261 -0.24 -29.06 5.60
C ARG A 261 -1.18 -30.26 5.68
N GLU A 262 -2.02 -30.44 4.68
CA GLU A 262 -3.03 -31.50 4.61
C GLU A 262 -2.39 -32.88 4.35
N ILE A 263 -1.38 -32.93 3.47
CA ILE A 263 -0.57 -34.15 3.26
C ILE A 263 0.11 -34.60 4.56
N LEU A 264 0.70 -33.67 5.31
CA LEU A 264 1.39 -33.99 6.57
C LEU A 264 0.44 -34.45 7.68
N LEU A 265 -0.81 -34.00 7.64
CA LEU A 265 -1.87 -34.44 8.56
C LEU A 265 -2.55 -35.74 8.12
N ASN A 266 -2.05 -36.37 7.04
CA ASN A 266 -2.60 -37.60 6.46
C ASN A 266 -4.10 -37.48 6.14
N SER A 267 -4.52 -36.32 5.62
CA SER A 267 -5.91 -36.05 5.30
C SER A 267 -6.30 -36.56 3.90
N THR A 268 -7.59 -36.55 3.60
CA THR A 268 -8.09 -36.96 2.28
C THR A 268 -7.94 -35.84 1.25
N ALA A 269 -8.04 -36.19 -0.03
CA ALA A 269 -8.01 -35.19 -1.12
C ALA A 269 -9.13 -34.15 -0.98
N GLU A 270 -10.31 -34.57 -0.50
CA GLU A 270 -11.45 -33.68 -0.26
C GLU A 270 -11.18 -32.70 0.88
N ALA A 271 -10.53 -33.17 1.97
CA ALA A 271 -10.11 -32.31 3.07
C ALA A 271 -9.08 -31.28 2.57
N ALA A 272 -8.08 -31.72 1.80
CA ALA A 272 -7.09 -30.85 1.21
C ALA A 272 -7.71 -29.78 0.29
N GLN A 273 -8.64 -30.17 -0.58
CA GLN A 273 -9.34 -29.24 -1.47
C GLN A 273 -10.16 -28.21 -0.70
N LYS A 274 -10.86 -28.64 0.37
CA LYS A 274 -11.63 -27.74 1.22
C LYS A 274 -10.72 -26.72 1.91
N THR A 275 -9.60 -27.17 2.46
CA THR A 275 -8.62 -26.31 3.10
C THR A 275 -8.00 -25.31 2.12
N ILE A 276 -7.61 -25.75 0.92
CA ILE A 276 -7.13 -24.86 -0.15
C ILE A 276 -8.17 -23.78 -0.48
N ALA A 277 -9.44 -24.17 -0.65
CA ALA A 277 -10.50 -23.23 -0.98
C ALA A 277 -10.73 -22.19 0.14
N THR A 278 -10.69 -22.63 1.40
CA THR A 278 -10.81 -21.73 2.56
C THR A 278 -9.63 -20.76 2.64
N ASP A 279 -8.39 -21.25 2.56
CA ASP A 279 -7.19 -20.42 2.65
C ASP A 279 -7.12 -19.43 1.48
N LEU A 280 -7.44 -19.86 0.26
CA LEU A 280 -7.45 -18.99 -0.92
C LEU A 280 -8.54 -17.92 -0.82
N SER A 281 -9.72 -18.25 -0.30
CA SER A 281 -10.78 -17.26 -0.07
C SER A 281 -10.34 -16.21 0.93
N GLY A 282 -9.77 -16.63 2.08
CA GLY A 282 -9.26 -15.72 3.09
C GLY A 282 -8.17 -14.80 2.54
N TYR A 283 -7.23 -15.36 1.76
CA TYR A 283 -6.22 -14.58 1.06
C TYR A 283 -6.83 -13.52 0.13
N MET A 284 -7.83 -13.89 -0.69
CA MET A 284 -8.47 -12.95 -1.62
C MET A 284 -9.24 -11.85 -0.90
N ASP A 285 -9.85 -12.12 0.25
CA ASP A 285 -10.50 -11.11 1.08
C ASP A 285 -9.48 -10.09 1.62
N THR A 286 -8.32 -10.55 2.09
CA THR A 286 -7.22 -9.67 2.54
C THR A 286 -6.66 -8.83 1.39
N VAL A 287 -6.41 -9.44 0.24
CA VAL A 287 -5.95 -8.73 -0.97
C VAL A 287 -6.94 -7.64 -1.35
N LYS A 288 -8.24 -7.97 -1.38
CA LYS A 288 -9.29 -7.01 -1.72
C LYS A 288 -9.29 -5.82 -0.77
N ALA A 289 -9.29 -6.06 0.54
CA ALA A 289 -9.27 -4.99 1.55
C ALA A 289 -8.02 -4.10 1.43
N SER A 290 -6.85 -4.71 1.19
CA SER A 290 -5.60 -3.98 1.00
C SER A 290 -5.61 -3.13 -0.28
N LEU A 291 -6.08 -3.70 -1.39
CA LEU A 291 -6.19 -2.98 -2.66
C LEU A 291 -7.19 -1.82 -2.58
N GLU A 292 -8.33 -1.99 -1.91
CA GLU A 292 -9.29 -0.90 -1.69
C GLU A 292 -8.66 0.24 -0.91
N LYS A 293 -7.96 -0.06 0.20
CA LYS A 293 -7.24 0.94 1.01
C LYS A 293 -6.15 1.66 0.23
N GLN A 294 -5.34 0.92 -0.53
CA GLN A 294 -4.25 1.49 -1.33
C GLN A 294 -4.76 2.31 -2.51
N ALA A 295 -5.81 1.85 -3.19
CA ALA A 295 -6.44 2.59 -4.28
C ALA A 295 -7.02 3.92 -3.78
N LEU A 296 -7.68 3.90 -2.61
CA LEU A 296 -8.17 5.09 -1.94
C LEU A 296 -7.06 6.09 -1.61
N GLU A 297 -5.99 5.62 -0.96
CA GLU A 297 -4.87 6.50 -0.59
C GLU A 297 -4.10 7.01 -1.82
N GLY A 298 -3.93 6.18 -2.83
CA GLY A 298 -3.33 6.56 -4.11
C GLY A 298 -4.16 7.62 -4.85
N LEU A 299 -5.49 7.45 -4.87
CA LEU A 299 -6.40 8.44 -5.43
C LEU A 299 -6.33 9.76 -4.65
N ARG A 300 -6.34 9.70 -3.32
CA ARG A 300 -6.22 10.88 -2.43
C ARG A 300 -4.93 11.66 -2.74
N LYS A 301 -3.78 11.01 -2.69
CA LYS A 301 -2.46 11.62 -3.01
C LYS A 301 -2.40 12.16 -4.43
N GLY A 302 -2.99 11.45 -5.39
CA GLY A 302 -3.05 11.87 -6.79
C GLY A 302 -3.86 13.16 -6.96
N LEU A 303 -5.02 13.23 -6.31
CA LEU A 303 -5.87 14.42 -6.31
C LEU A 303 -5.22 15.59 -5.57
N GLU A 304 -4.60 15.37 -4.41
CA GLU A 304 -3.84 16.41 -3.68
C GLU A 304 -2.76 17.05 -4.57
N LYS A 305 -2.01 16.20 -5.27
CA LYS A 305 -0.94 16.63 -6.18
C LYS A 305 -1.49 17.38 -7.41
N TYR A 306 -2.68 17.00 -7.89
CA TYR A 306 -3.31 17.63 -9.05
C TYR A 306 -3.95 18.97 -8.69
N ALA A 307 -4.71 19.02 -7.58
CA ALA A 307 -5.39 20.20 -7.10
C ALA A 307 -4.44 21.23 -6.46
N GLY A 308 -3.22 20.81 -6.07
CA GLY A 308 -2.28 21.67 -5.38
C GLY A 308 -2.73 22.05 -3.96
N GLN A 309 -3.67 21.29 -3.40
CA GLN A 309 -4.24 21.49 -2.06
C GLN A 309 -4.34 20.15 -1.35
N LYS A 310 -4.19 20.16 -0.02
CA LYS A 310 -4.33 18.97 0.81
C LYS A 310 -5.82 18.65 0.96
N LEU A 311 -6.21 17.44 0.57
CA LEU A 311 -7.56 16.92 0.75
C LEU A 311 -7.58 16.21 2.11
N PHE A 312 -8.67 16.42 2.85
CA PHE A 312 -8.86 16.10 4.28
C PHE A 312 -8.17 14.83 4.79
#